data_AF-K2C6M8-F1
#
_entry.id   AF-K2C6M8-F1
#
_cell.length_a   1.000
_cell.length_b   1.000
_cell.length_c   1.000
_cell.angle_alpha   90.00
_cell.angle_beta   90.00
_cell.angle_gamma   90.00
#
_symmetry.space_group_name_H-M   'P 1'
#
loop_
_entity.id
_entity.type
_entity.pdbx_description
1 polymer ?
#
loop_
_entity_poly.entity_id
_entity_poly.type
_entity_poly.pdbx_seq_one_letter_code
_entity_poly.pdbx_strand_id
1 'polypeptide(L)'
;MNQFSRRDFLKLGAAGLGALILPKLQFVSADLAEFPVGDRLGRLFATYDIMSKPDIESSVVKTLYQDNVINIYRDVMGTSDTRYYRSRTWYETDGGYIYAPDVQPVKNIPNQPIATLPSYG
;
A
#
# COMPACT_ATOMS: atom_id res chain seq x y z
N MET A 1 26.35 -47.04 23.31
CA MET A 1 24.93 -46.70 23.08
C MET A 1 24.41 -46.07 24.36
N ASN A 2 24.18 -44.75 24.39
CA ASN A 2 23.76 -44.08 25.61
C ASN A 2 22.33 -44.51 25.95
N GLN A 3 22.15 -45.10 27.13
CA GLN A 3 20.85 -45.58 27.61
C GLN A 3 19.95 -44.40 27.95
N PHE A 4 18.74 -44.41 27.41
CA PHE A 4 17.72 -43.40 27.67
C PHE A 4 17.22 -43.54 29.12
N SER A 5 17.53 -42.58 29.97
CA SER A 5 17.18 -42.64 31.40
C SER A 5 15.77 -42.09 31.66
N ARG A 6 15.15 -42.51 32.78
CA ARG A 6 13.89 -41.92 33.28
C ARG A 6 13.97 -40.40 33.42
N ARG A 7 15.16 -39.87 33.75
CA ARG A 7 15.42 -38.43 33.81
C ARG A 7 15.33 -37.77 32.43
N ASP A 8 15.80 -38.45 31.39
CA ASP A 8 15.78 -37.93 30.03
C ASP A 8 14.36 -37.95 29.47
N PHE A 9 13.55 -38.96 29.84
CA PHE A 9 12.11 -38.98 29.60
C PHE A 9 11.40 -37.78 30.23
N LEU A 10 11.67 -37.48 31.51
CA LEU A 10 11.07 -36.33 32.19
C LEU A 10 11.48 -34.99 31.55
N LYS A 11 12.75 -34.85 31.14
CA LYS A 11 13.22 -33.65 30.43
C LYS A 11 12.52 -33.47 29.08
N LEU A 12 12.37 -34.55 28.32
CA LEU A 12 11.72 -34.51 27.01
C LEU A 12 10.21 -34.21 27.15
N GLY A 13 9.54 -34.80 28.15
CA GLY A 13 8.14 -34.53 28.45
C GLY A 13 7.90 -33.09 28.90
N ALA A 14 8.75 -32.56 29.77
CA ALA A 14 8.69 -31.15 30.19
C ALA A 14 8.94 -30.20 29.01
N ALA A 15 9.90 -30.52 28.12
CA ALA A 15 10.15 -29.74 26.91
C ALA A 15 8.96 -29.78 25.93
N GLY A 16 8.32 -30.94 25.76
CA GLY A 16 7.12 -31.09 24.93
C GLY A 16 5.91 -30.31 25.46
N LEU A 17 5.70 -30.32 26.79
CA LEU A 17 4.66 -29.51 27.43
C LEU A 17 4.97 -28.00 27.34
N GLY A 18 6.24 -27.62 27.47
CA GLY A 18 6.69 -26.24 27.29
C GLY A 18 6.46 -25.72 25.87
N ALA A 19 6.59 -26.58 24.86
CA ALA A 19 6.34 -26.23 23.47
C ALA A 19 4.87 -25.86 23.18
N LEU A 20 3.92 -26.34 23.98
CA LEU A 20 2.49 -25.97 23.84
C LEU A 20 2.20 -24.53 24.27
N ILE A 21 3.08 -23.92 25.06
CA ILE A 21 2.97 -22.52 25.49
C ILE A 21 3.58 -21.57 24.45
N LEU A 22 4.43 -22.08 23.55
CA LEU A 22 4.99 -21.26 22.49
C LEU A 22 3.86 -20.76 21.57
N PRO A 23 3.84 -19.47 21.23
CA PRO A 23 2.87 -18.96 20.27
C PRO A 23 3.03 -19.70 18.95
N LYS A 24 1.90 -20.02 18.30
CA LYS A 24 1.92 -20.61 16.96
C LYS A 24 2.73 -19.70 16.04
N LEU A 25 3.73 -20.25 15.35
CA LEU A 25 4.43 -19.55 14.29
C LEU A 25 3.40 -19.19 13.22
N GLN A 26 2.99 -17.93 13.20
CA GLN A 26 2.20 -17.40 12.10
C GLN A 26 3.15 -17.18 10.95
N PHE A 27 3.03 -18.00 9.90
CA PHE A 27 3.65 -17.69 8.64
C PHE A 27 3.03 -16.39 8.14
N VAL A 28 3.85 -15.33 8.07
CA VAL A 28 3.43 -14.06 7.47
C VAL A 28 3.18 -14.37 6.01
N SER A 29 1.90 -14.41 5.66
CA SER A 29 1.48 -14.36 4.26
C SER A 29 1.59 -12.91 3.85
N ALA A 30 2.29 -12.62 2.76
CA ALA A 30 2.27 -11.28 2.19
C ALA A 30 0.89 -11.06 1.59
N ASP A 31 -0.02 -10.48 2.38
CA ASP A 31 -1.25 -9.93 1.83
C ASP A 31 -0.84 -8.77 0.93
N LEU A 32 -0.87 -9.01 -0.38
CA LEU A 32 -0.57 -7.98 -1.35
C LEU A 32 -1.68 -6.93 -1.20
N ALA A 33 -1.28 -5.69 -0.97
CA ALA A 33 -2.24 -4.59 -0.89
C ALA A 33 -3.10 -4.58 -2.17
N GLU A 34 -4.41 -4.47 -1.98
CA GLU A 34 -5.35 -4.42 -3.10
C GLU A 34 -5.04 -3.19 -3.96
N PHE A 35 -4.78 -3.42 -5.25
CA PHE A 35 -4.44 -2.34 -6.18
C PHE A 35 -5.70 -1.56 -6.56
N PRO A 36 -5.64 -0.22 -6.70
CA PRO A 36 -6.80 0.58 -7.08
C PRO A 36 -7.41 0.12 -8.41
N VAL A 37 -8.73 -0.08 -8.42
CA VAL A 37 -9.45 -0.65 -9.58
C VAL A 37 -10.03 0.43 -10.51
N GLY A 38 -9.96 1.72 -10.14
CA GLY A 38 -10.52 2.81 -10.95
C GLY A 38 -9.90 2.93 -12.35
N ASP A 39 -10.69 3.41 -13.32
CA ASP A 39 -10.24 3.59 -14.71
C ASP A 39 -9.16 4.68 -14.85
N ARG A 40 -9.31 5.76 -14.07
CA ARG A 40 -8.38 6.89 -14.00
C ARG A 40 -7.68 6.88 -12.65
N LEU A 41 -6.37 6.68 -12.68
CA LEU A 41 -5.53 6.63 -11.51
C LEU A 41 -4.54 7.80 -11.51
N GLY A 42 -3.94 8.05 -10.36
CA GLY A 42 -2.87 9.02 -10.17
C GLY A 42 -1.71 8.37 -9.42
N ARG A 43 -0.48 8.50 -9.94
CA ARG A 43 0.74 8.13 -9.21
C ARG A 43 1.37 9.37 -8.59
N LEU A 44 1.77 9.27 -7.34
CA LEU A 44 2.44 10.37 -6.64
C LEU A 44 3.93 10.45 -6.98
N PHE A 45 4.43 11.65 -7.26
CA PHE A 45 5.85 11.90 -7.50
C PHE A 45 6.71 11.86 -6.23
N ALA A 46 6.12 12.19 -5.08
CA ALA A 46 6.77 12.27 -3.78
C ALA A 46 5.73 11.98 -2.67
N THR A 47 6.12 12.18 -1.41
CA THR A 47 5.18 12.12 -0.29
C THR A 47 4.35 13.41 -0.27
N TYR A 48 3.03 13.27 -0.31
CA TYR A 48 2.09 14.39 -0.36
C TYR A 48 0.91 14.18 0.59
N ASP A 49 0.32 15.29 1.01
CA ASP A 49 -0.83 15.31 1.90
C ASP A 49 -2.14 15.37 1.12
N ILE A 50 -3.11 14.56 1.55
CA ILE A 50 -4.50 14.65 1.15
C ILE A 50 -5.18 15.67 2.05
N MET A 51 -5.77 16.68 1.42
CA MET A 51 -6.44 17.80 2.04
C MET A 51 -7.95 17.55 2.17
N SER A 52 -8.55 18.10 3.23
CA SER A 52 -9.99 17.97 3.47
C SER A 52 -10.86 18.72 2.45
N LYS A 53 -10.30 19.78 1.86
CA LYS A 53 -10.91 20.61 0.83
C LYS A 53 -9.87 20.91 -0.25
N PRO A 54 -10.26 21.33 -1.46
CA PRO A 54 -9.32 21.76 -2.51
C PRO A 54 -8.73 23.14 -2.17
N ASP A 55 -8.05 23.22 -1.04
CA ASP A 55 -7.43 24.41 -0.47
C ASP A 55 -6.16 24.02 0.28
N ILE A 56 -5.09 24.77 0.04
CA ILE A 56 -3.75 24.49 0.57
C ILE A 56 -3.65 24.75 2.06
N GLU A 57 -4.49 25.65 2.59
CA GLU A 57 -4.56 25.97 4.02
C GLU A 57 -5.57 25.07 4.77
N SER A 58 -6.19 24.10 4.08
CA SER A 58 -7.14 23.20 4.72
C SER A 58 -6.46 22.11 5.55
N SER A 59 -7.22 21.46 6.43
CA SER A 59 -6.66 20.41 7.28
C SER A 59 -6.25 19.19 6.47
N VAL A 60 -5.07 18.64 6.79
CA VAL A 60 -4.57 17.36 6.27
C VAL A 60 -5.41 16.22 6.82
N VAL A 61 -5.97 15.41 5.92
CA VAL A 61 -6.74 14.20 6.25
C VAL A 61 -5.81 13.00 6.39
N LYS A 62 -4.87 12.84 5.44
CA LYS A 62 -3.94 11.71 5.39
C LYS A 62 -2.70 12.07 4.58
N THR A 63 -1.55 11.57 4.97
CA THR A 63 -0.32 11.64 4.16
C THR A 63 -0.15 10.36 3.36
N LEU A 64 0.13 10.49 2.06
CA LEU A 64 0.46 9.39 1.16
C LEU A 64 1.93 9.48 0.76
N TYR A 65 2.60 8.34 0.77
CA TYR A 65 4.02 8.27 0.43
C TYR A 65 4.25 8.25 -1.08
N GLN A 66 5.47 8.56 -1.48
CA GLN A 66 5.94 8.42 -2.86
C GLN A 66 5.50 7.08 -3.49
N ASP A 67 5.17 7.12 -4.79
CA ASP A 67 4.74 5.97 -5.58
C ASP A 67 3.39 5.34 -5.18
N ASN A 68 2.68 5.92 -4.22
CA ASN A 68 1.28 5.55 -4.01
C ASN A 68 0.46 5.84 -5.26
N VAL A 69 -0.45 4.92 -5.56
CA VAL A 69 -1.42 5.03 -6.65
C VAL A 69 -2.80 5.24 -6.03
N ILE A 70 -3.52 6.24 -6.54
CA ILE A 70 -4.83 6.64 -6.02
C ILE A 70 -5.85 6.70 -7.15
N ASN A 71 -7.12 6.53 -6.82
CA ASN A 71 -8.21 6.80 -7.76
C ASN A 71 -8.39 8.31 -7.94
N ILE A 72 -8.59 8.75 -9.19
CA ILE A 72 -8.97 10.13 -9.51
C ILE A 72 -10.42 10.12 -10.00
N TYR A 73 -11.31 10.68 -9.19
CA TYR A 73 -12.74 10.71 -9.52
C TYR A 73 -13.11 11.88 -10.43
N ARG A 74 -12.63 13.08 -10.11
CA ARG A 74 -12.89 14.29 -10.90
C ARG A 74 -11.85 15.37 -10.65
N ASP A 75 -11.85 16.33 -11.56
CA ASP A 75 -11.06 17.55 -11.47
C ASP A 75 -11.92 18.62 -10.80
N VAL A 76 -11.41 19.24 -9.75
CA VAL A 76 -12.06 20.31 -9.00
C VAL A 76 -11.19 21.56 -8.99
N MET A 77 -11.83 22.72 -8.96
CA MET A 77 -11.14 24.01 -8.87
C MET A 77 -10.96 24.40 -7.40
N GLY A 78 -9.77 24.84 -7.05
CA GLY A 78 -9.38 25.18 -5.70
C GLY A 78 -8.39 26.34 -5.62
N THR A 79 -7.81 26.50 -4.45
CA THR A 79 -6.77 27.50 -4.21
C THR A 79 -5.49 27.11 -4.95
N SER A 80 -4.78 28.09 -5.51
CA SER A 80 -3.48 27.85 -6.13
C SER A 80 -2.38 27.86 -5.08
N ASP A 81 -1.45 26.92 -5.20
CA ASP A 81 -0.22 26.94 -4.43
C ASP A 81 0.69 28.10 -4.91
N THR A 82 1.29 28.82 -3.96
CA THR A 82 2.30 29.84 -4.25
C THR A 82 3.56 29.25 -4.89
N ARG A 83 3.84 27.95 -4.74
CA ARG A 83 4.93 27.26 -5.45
C ARG A 83 4.63 27.06 -6.94
N TYR A 84 3.35 26.92 -7.28
CA TYR A 84 2.89 26.59 -8.63
C TYR A 84 1.70 27.47 -9.04
N TYR A 85 1.92 28.79 -9.10
CA TYR A 85 0.91 29.84 -9.34
C TYR A 85 -0.06 29.64 -10.52
N ARG A 86 0.24 28.72 -11.45
CA ARG A 86 -0.55 28.53 -12.67
C ARG A 86 -1.64 27.47 -12.54
N SER A 87 -1.54 26.54 -11.58
CA SER A 87 -2.57 25.52 -11.42
C SER A 87 -3.53 25.88 -10.30
N ARG A 88 -4.82 25.68 -10.55
CA ARG A 88 -5.89 25.72 -9.55
C ARG A 88 -6.65 24.39 -9.53
N THR A 89 -6.14 23.40 -10.25
CA THR A 89 -6.77 22.12 -10.40
C THR A 89 -6.35 21.22 -9.25
N TRP A 90 -7.34 20.56 -8.67
CA TRP A 90 -7.21 19.55 -7.63
C TRP A 90 -7.94 18.29 -8.10
N TYR A 91 -7.49 17.14 -7.63
CA TYR A 91 -8.15 15.86 -7.88
C TYR A 91 -8.90 15.42 -6.64
N GLU A 92 -10.14 14.96 -6.83
CA GLU A 92 -10.89 14.27 -5.79
C GLU A 92 -10.55 12.78 -5.79
N THR A 93 -10.29 12.26 -4.60
CA THR A 93 -9.75 10.92 -4.32
C THR A 93 -10.54 10.28 -3.19
N ASP A 94 -10.29 9.01 -2.90
CA ASP A 94 -11.01 8.23 -1.88
C ASP A 94 -11.02 8.89 -0.48
N GLY A 95 -10.00 9.68 -0.15
CA GLY A 95 -9.80 10.27 1.17
C GLY A 95 -9.89 11.80 1.23
N GLY A 96 -10.21 12.47 0.12
CA GLY A 96 -10.22 13.93 0.03
C GLY A 96 -9.60 14.46 -1.26
N TYR A 97 -8.91 15.60 -1.16
CA TYR A 97 -8.42 16.35 -2.31
C TYR A 97 -6.90 16.41 -2.34
N ILE A 98 -6.32 16.26 -3.52
CA ILE A 98 -4.87 16.41 -3.74
C ILE A 98 -4.63 17.39 -4.87
N TYR A 99 -3.53 18.14 -4.78
CA TYR A 99 -3.20 19.13 -5.79
C TYR A 99 -2.75 18.45 -7.09
N ALA A 100 -3.35 18.83 -8.22
CA ALA A 100 -3.16 18.11 -9.47
C ALA A 100 -1.70 18.06 -9.98
N PRO A 101 -0.87 19.11 -9.83
CA PRO A 101 0.54 19.07 -10.23
C PRO A 101 1.40 18.03 -9.50
N ASP A 102 0.97 17.60 -8.31
CA ASP A 102 1.71 16.63 -7.49
C ASP A 102 1.43 15.17 -7.90
N VAL A 103 0.49 14.98 -8.84
CA VAL A 103 -0.01 13.67 -9.25
C VAL A 103 0.18 13.47 -10.75
N GLN A 104 0.80 12.35 -11.13
CA GLN A 104 0.87 11.90 -12.51
C GLN A 104 -0.41 11.12 -12.87
N PRO A 105 -1.31 11.64 -13.73
CA PRO A 105 -2.50 10.89 -14.14
C PRO A 105 -2.11 9.73 -15.06
N VAL A 106 -2.65 8.55 -14.79
CA VAL A 106 -2.44 7.31 -15.56
C VAL A 106 -3.76 6.57 -15.77
N LYS A 107 -3.83 5.72 -16.80
CA LYS A 107 -5.00 4.87 -17.07
C LYS A 107 -4.75 3.45 -16.57
N ASN A 108 -5.76 2.83 -16.00
CA ASN A 108 -5.68 1.43 -15.58
C ASN A 108 -6.04 0.49 -16.73
N ILE A 109 -5.04 0.12 -17.54
CA ILE A 109 -5.21 -0.80 -18.67
C ILE A 109 -4.29 -2.01 -18.43
N PRO A 110 -4.76 -3.05 -17.71
CA PRO A 110 -3.96 -4.23 -17.42
C PRO A 110 -3.72 -5.06 -18.68
N ASN A 111 -2.47 -5.49 -18.87
CA ASN A 111 -2.13 -6.42 -19.94
C ASN A 111 -2.62 -7.82 -19.59
N GLN A 112 -3.19 -8.51 -20.58
CA GLN A 112 -3.55 -9.91 -20.43
C GLN A 112 -2.27 -10.76 -20.38
N PRO A 113 -2.07 -11.60 -19.35
CA PRO A 113 -0.91 -12.48 -19.27
C PRO A 113 -0.87 -13.45 -20.45
N ILE A 114 0.31 -13.62 -21.05
CA ILE A 114 0.51 -14.66 -22.05
C ILE A 114 0.55 -16.03 -21.38
N ALA A 115 -0.25 -16.97 -21.87
CA ALA A 115 -0.34 -18.33 -21.31
C ALA A 115 0.91 -19.18 -21.62
N THR A 116 1.63 -18.86 -22.70
CA THR A 116 2.79 -19.61 -23.17
C THR A 116 3.90 -18.65 -23.55
N LEU A 117 5.08 -18.85 -22.96
CA LEU A 117 6.29 -18.15 -23.37
C LEU A 117 6.84 -18.77 -24.67
N PRO A 118 7.39 -17.97 -25.61
CA PRO A 118 8.08 -18.51 -26.77
C PRO A 118 9.30 -19.34 -26.35
N SER A 119 9.58 -20.43 -27.05
CA SER A 119 10.74 -21.29 -26.79
C SER A 119 12.05 -20.74 -27.37
N TYR A 120 12.02 -19.55 -27.97
CA TYR A 120 13.15 -18.91 -28.63
C TYR A 120 13.22 -17.43 -28.22
N GLY A 121 14.44 -16.87 -28.24
CA GLY A 121 14.75 -15.47 -27.97
C GLY A 121 15.67 -14.90 -29.03
#